data_AF-A0A7H8QIJ3-F1
#
_entry.id   AF-A0A7H8QIJ3-F1
#
_cell.length_a   1.000
_cell.length_b   1.000
_cell.length_c   1.000
_cell.angle_alpha   90.00
_cell.angle_beta   90.00
_cell.angle_gamma   90.00
#
_symmetry.space_group_name_H-M   'P 1'
#
loop_
_entity.id
_entity.type
_entity.pdbx_description
1 polymer ?
#
loop_
_entity_poly.entity_id
_entity_poly.type
_entity_poly.pdbx_seq_one_letter_code
_entity_poly.pdbx_strand_id
1 'polypeptide(L)'
;MKPSQPLMARLRLTTKQVNGGYYKGNRTGSMGAFDKKGKYVLDYRKVRTYVVPESLNEFMLTPFVTNSFQPTPTKYKYKKYGGRPRAFNGNHYIDLWKSTNAQEVQALRDNGGKFPEGDAEEVEAEELEAEERKTEGSS
;
A
#
# COMPACT_ATOMS: atom_id res chain seq x y z
N MET A 1 37.28 -16.11 4.30
CA MET A 1 38.17 -14.99 4.72
C MET A 1 37.88 -14.68 6.19
N LYS A 2 38.82 -14.95 7.11
CA LYS A 2 38.65 -14.58 8.53
C LYS A 2 39.18 -13.15 8.74
N PRO A 3 38.45 -12.26 9.43
CA PRO A 3 38.89 -10.89 9.69
C PRO A 3 40.15 -10.86 10.60
N SER A 4 40.94 -9.79 10.49
CA SER A 4 42.17 -9.62 11.28
C SER A 4 41.87 -9.43 12.78
N GLN A 5 42.83 -9.78 13.64
CA GLN A 5 42.76 -9.67 15.12
C GLN A 5 42.16 -8.35 15.64
N PRO A 6 42.62 -7.16 15.21
CA PRO A 6 42.05 -5.90 15.69
C PRO A 6 40.62 -5.62 15.17
N LEU A 7 40.24 -6.17 14.01
CA LEU A 7 38.88 -6.06 13.48
C LEU A 7 37.90 -6.97 14.22
N MET A 8 38.35 -8.13 14.73
CA MET A 8 37.50 -9.02 15.53
C MET A 8 37.03 -8.37 16.85
N ALA A 9 37.86 -7.51 17.45
CA ALA A 9 37.52 -6.81 18.70
C ALA A 9 36.44 -5.72 18.56
N ARG A 10 36.13 -5.27 17.33
CA ARG A 10 35.16 -4.18 17.06
C ARG A 10 33.85 -4.67 16.43
N LEU A 11 33.63 -5.98 16.36
CA LEU A 11 32.38 -6.53 15.85
C LEU A 11 31.24 -6.25 16.83
N ARG A 12 30.04 -5.98 16.30
CA ARG A 12 28.86 -5.70 17.12
C ARG A 12 28.49 -6.93 17.95
N LEU A 13 28.25 -6.72 19.24
CA LEU A 13 27.81 -7.78 20.16
C LEU A 13 26.47 -8.40 19.75
N THR A 14 26.46 -9.73 19.67
CA THR A 14 25.34 -10.62 19.44
C THR A 14 25.08 -11.45 20.69
N THR A 15 23.90 -12.08 20.77
CA THR A 15 23.48 -12.84 21.95
C THR A 15 24.35 -14.06 22.25
N LYS A 16 25.17 -14.53 21.30
CA LYS A 16 26.01 -15.73 21.44
C LYS A 16 27.47 -15.44 21.76
N GLN A 17 27.86 -14.17 21.83
CA GLN A 17 29.25 -13.75 22.08
C GLN A 17 29.57 -13.53 23.56
N VAL A 18 28.56 -13.38 24.42
CA VAL A 18 28.72 -13.08 25.84
C VAL A 18 27.74 -13.93 26.67
N ASN A 19 28.10 -14.21 27.92
CA ASN A 19 27.30 -15.02 28.84
C ASN A 19 26.21 -14.17 29.55
N GLY A 20 25.63 -14.71 30.64
CA GLY A 20 24.50 -14.16 31.38
C GLY A 20 24.48 -12.64 31.59
N GLY A 21 23.29 -12.07 31.53
CA GLY A 21 23.02 -10.63 31.72
C GLY A 21 22.85 -9.84 30.43
N TYR A 22 23.42 -10.29 29.30
CA TYR A 22 23.20 -9.64 28.01
C TYR A 22 21.98 -10.22 27.28
N TYR A 23 20.86 -9.50 27.34
CA TYR A 23 19.68 -9.79 26.54
C TYR A 23 19.59 -8.85 25.33
N LYS A 24 19.40 -9.41 24.13
CA LYS A 24 19.18 -8.64 22.90
C LYS A 24 18.01 -9.25 22.13
N GLY A 25 16.95 -8.46 21.94
CA GLY A 25 15.73 -8.89 21.25
C GLY A 25 15.90 -9.05 19.74
N ASN A 26 14.95 -9.75 19.12
CA ASN A 26 14.88 -10.07 17.68
C ASN A 26 13.68 -9.41 16.96
N ARG A 27 13.18 -8.29 17.51
CA ARG A 27 12.02 -7.54 16.95
C ARG A 27 10.71 -8.35 16.86
N THR A 28 10.52 -9.35 17.73
CA THR A 28 9.24 -10.04 17.85
C THR A 28 8.10 -9.14 18.33
N GLY A 29 8.40 -8.01 18.97
CA GLY A 29 7.41 -7.09 19.54
C GLY A 29 6.95 -7.52 20.93
N SER A 30 6.35 -6.61 21.70
CA SER A 30 5.81 -6.94 23.02
C SER A 30 4.36 -7.44 22.92
N MET A 31 4.13 -8.68 23.32
CA MET A 31 2.81 -9.34 23.31
C MET A 31 2.09 -9.23 24.66
N GLY A 32 2.58 -8.40 25.57
CA GLY A 32 2.18 -8.43 26.98
C GLY A 32 3.08 -7.57 27.86
N ALA A 33 3.17 -7.94 29.15
CA ALA A 33 4.01 -7.26 30.13
C ALA A 33 4.55 -8.25 31.17
N PHE A 34 5.69 -7.91 31.79
CA PHE A 34 6.18 -8.64 32.95
C PHE A 34 5.46 -8.16 34.22
N ASP A 35 5.01 -9.11 35.04
CA ASP A 35 4.52 -8.85 36.39
C ASP A 35 5.71 -8.54 37.34
N LYS A 36 5.43 -7.94 38.49
CA LYS A 36 6.43 -7.59 39.53
C LYS A 36 7.26 -8.80 39.99
N LYS A 37 6.71 -10.01 39.85
CA LYS A 37 7.37 -11.29 40.19
C LYS A 37 8.21 -11.87 39.05
N GLY A 38 8.39 -11.15 37.93
CA GLY A 38 9.19 -11.59 36.78
C GLY A 38 8.48 -12.58 35.84
N LYS A 39 7.19 -12.87 36.07
CA LYS A 39 6.37 -13.69 35.15
C LYS A 39 5.91 -12.85 33.96
N TYR A 40 5.82 -13.42 32.77
CA TYR A 40 5.27 -12.73 31.61
C TYR A 40 3.77 -13.01 31.48
N VAL A 41 2.96 -11.95 31.40
CA VAL A 41 1.50 -12.01 31.21
C VAL A 41 1.17 -11.55 29.79
N LEU A 42 0.47 -12.40 29.04
CA LEU A 42 0.07 -12.12 27.65
C LEU A 42 -1.14 -11.19 27.58
N ASP A 43 -1.09 -10.22 26.66
CA ASP A 43 -2.21 -9.39 26.26
C ASP A 43 -2.66 -9.82 24.86
N TYR A 44 -3.77 -10.57 24.80
CA TYR A 44 -4.29 -11.12 23.54
C TYR A 44 -4.66 -10.06 22.50
N ARG A 45 -4.84 -8.79 22.91
CA ARG A 45 -5.11 -7.68 21.98
C ARG A 45 -3.89 -7.31 21.13
N LYS A 46 -2.68 -7.64 21.61
CA LYS A 46 -1.41 -7.38 20.92
C LYS A 46 -0.89 -8.58 20.13
N VAL A 47 -1.51 -9.75 20.32
CA VAL A 47 -1.17 -10.96 19.60
C VAL A 47 -1.61 -10.82 18.15
N ARG A 48 -0.67 -10.93 17.22
CA ARG A 48 -0.93 -10.83 15.78
C ARG A 48 -1.62 -12.09 15.29
N THR A 49 -2.74 -11.93 14.60
CA THR A 49 -3.45 -12.99 13.90
C THR A 49 -3.38 -12.74 12.40
N TYR A 50 -3.16 -13.79 11.61
CA TYR A 50 -3.22 -13.74 10.15
C TYR A 50 -4.57 -14.30 9.71
N VAL A 51 -5.48 -13.42 9.28
CA VAL A 51 -6.86 -13.79 8.92
C VAL A 51 -6.85 -14.46 7.55
N VAL A 52 -7.35 -15.70 7.49
CA VAL A 52 -7.51 -16.47 6.26
C VAL A 52 -8.96 -16.30 5.76
N PRO A 53 -9.20 -15.92 4.50
CA PRO A 53 -10.55 -15.86 3.94
C PRO A 53 -11.24 -17.23 3.94
N GLU A 54 -12.55 -17.27 4.20
CA GLU A 54 -13.31 -18.53 4.39
C GLU A 54 -13.32 -19.42 3.14
N SER A 55 -13.50 -18.85 1.94
CA SER A 55 -13.62 -19.57 0.67
C SER A 55 -12.32 -19.63 -0.15
N LEU A 56 -11.16 -19.67 0.51
CA LEU A 56 -9.87 -19.66 -0.19
C LEU A 56 -9.64 -20.92 -1.06
N ASN A 57 -10.21 -22.04 -0.66
CA ASN A 57 -10.14 -23.33 -1.37
C ASN A 57 -10.98 -23.37 -2.67
N GLU A 58 -12.02 -22.55 -2.76
CA GLU A 58 -12.92 -22.45 -3.91
C GLU A 58 -12.46 -21.35 -4.90
N PHE A 59 -11.49 -20.54 -4.51
CA PHE A 59 -11.04 -19.39 -5.28
C PHE A 59 -10.21 -19.79 -6.50
N MET A 60 -10.58 -19.31 -7.68
CA MET A 60 -9.96 -19.71 -8.94
C MET A 60 -8.68 -18.92 -9.29
N LEU A 61 -8.40 -17.79 -8.64
CA LEU A 61 -7.21 -17.00 -8.97
C LEU A 61 -5.95 -17.67 -8.41
N THR A 62 -4.99 -17.90 -9.29
CA THR A 62 -3.67 -18.46 -8.97
C THR A 62 -2.61 -17.35 -8.99
N PRO A 63 -1.43 -17.56 -8.38
CA PRO A 63 -0.35 -16.56 -8.40
C PRO A 63 0.26 -16.33 -9.81
N PHE A 64 -0.14 -17.11 -10.82
CA PHE A 64 0.38 -17.02 -12.18
C PHE A 64 -0.73 -16.67 -13.16
N VAL A 65 -0.35 -15.98 -14.24
CA VAL A 65 -1.21 -15.65 -15.38
C VAL A 65 -0.66 -16.36 -16.61
N THR A 66 -1.53 -16.72 -17.55
CA THR A 66 -1.13 -17.36 -18.80
C THR A 66 -0.34 -16.41 -19.70
N ASN A 67 0.77 -16.87 -20.28
CA ASN A 67 1.60 -16.07 -21.20
C ASN A 67 0.89 -15.65 -22.51
N SER A 68 -0.24 -16.27 -22.84
CA SER A 68 -1.08 -15.87 -23.97
C SER A 68 -1.74 -14.50 -23.77
N PHE A 69 -1.91 -14.07 -22.51
CA PHE A 69 -2.53 -12.80 -22.17
C PHE A 69 -1.48 -11.68 -22.13
N GLN A 70 -1.65 -10.65 -22.96
CA GLN A 70 -0.77 -9.49 -22.96
C GLN A 70 -1.07 -8.60 -21.74
N PRO A 71 -0.04 -8.09 -21.03
CA PRO A 71 -0.25 -7.17 -19.92
C PRO A 71 -1.07 -5.95 -20.36
N THR A 72 -2.21 -5.72 -19.73
CA THR A 72 -3.07 -4.59 -20.05
C THR A 72 -2.48 -3.30 -19.47
N PRO A 73 -2.13 -2.29 -20.29
CA PRO A 73 -1.62 -1.03 -19.78
C PRO A 73 -2.73 -0.23 -19.09
N THR A 74 -2.36 0.56 -18.08
CA THR A 74 -3.32 1.43 -17.38
C THR A 74 -3.88 2.51 -18.32
N LYS A 75 -5.14 2.93 -18.08
CA LYS A 75 -5.76 4.08 -18.78
C LYS A 75 -5.08 5.41 -18.40
N TYR A 76 -4.56 5.49 -17.17
CA TYR A 76 -3.86 6.68 -16.65
C TYR A 76 -2.45 6.80 -17.23
N LYS A 77 -2.36 7.30 -18.46
CA LYS A 77 -1.10 7.59 -19.15
C LYS A 77 -0.92 9.10 -19.21
N TYR A 78 -0.26 9.70 -18.22
CA TYR A 78 0.26 11.05 -18.40
C TYR A 78 1.52 11.36 -17.61
N LYS A 79 2.45 12.08 -18.26
CA LYS A 79 3.78 12.46 -17.77
C LYS A 79 4.12 13.88 -18.28
N LYS A 80 3.75 14.94 -17.54
CA LYS A 80 4.32 16.28 -17.78
C LYS A 80 5.78 16.25 -17.27
N TYR A 81 6.76 16.15 -18.17
CA TYR A 81 8.21 16.20 -17.88
C TYR A 81 8.71 15.20 -16.81
N GLY A 82 9.00 13.95 -17.19
CA GLY A 82 9.77 13.02 -16.35
C GLY A 82 9.12 12.51 -15.04
N GLY A 83 7.96 13.05 -14.63
CA GLY A 83 7.23 12.67 -13.40
C GLY A 83 6.60 11.27 -13.44
N ARG A 84 6.14 10.68 -12.33
CA ARG A 84 5.49 9.34 -12.39
C ARG A 84 4.17 9.40 -13.20
N PRO A 85 3.74 8.32 -13.88
CA PRO A 85 2.43 8.28 -14.51
C PRO A 85 1.33 8.69 -13.52
N ARG A 86 0.36 9.50 -13.97
CA ARG A 86 -0.79 9.92 -13.14
C ARG A 86 -1.44 8.67 -12.52
N ALA A 87 -1.67 8.68 -11.21
CA ALA A 87 -2.29 7.58 -10.49
C ALA A 87 -3.82 7.75 -10.44
N PHE A 88 -4.51 6.71 -9.99
CA PHE A 88 -5.94 6.75 -9.67
C PHE A 88 -6.22 7.83 -8.61
N ASN A 89 -6.91 8.90 -9.02
CA ASN A 89 -7.25 10.04 -8.16
C ASN A 89 -8.61 9.84 -7.47
N GLY A 90 -8.85 10.64 -6.42
CA GLY A 90 -10.11 10.62 -5.66
C GLY A 90 -11.36 10.88 -6.51
N ASN A 91 -11.30 11.79 -7.48
CA ASN A 91 -12.45 12.07 -8.36
C ASN A 91 -12.83 10.86 -9.22
N HIS A 92 -11.84 10.16 -9.79
CA HIS A 92 -12.10 8.92 -10.54
C HIS A 92 -12.73 7.82 -9.67
N TYR A 93 -12.37 7.76 -8.38
CA TYR A 93 -13.04 6.87 -7.43
C TYR A 93 -14.49 7.24 -7.23
N ILE A 94 -14.78 8.52 -7.02
CA ILE A 94 -16.13 9.03 -6.82
C ILE A 94 -16.99 8.69 -8.05
N ASP A 95 -16.48 8.88 -9.26
CA ASP A 95 -17.23 8.61 -10.49
C ASP A 95 -17.43 7.10 -10.73
N LEU A 96 -16.42 6.27 -10.44
CA LEU A 96 -16.55 4.81 -10.45
C LEU A 96 -17.59 4.34 -9.42
N TRP A 97 -17.56 4.91 -8.22
CA TRP A 97 -18.51 4.57 -7.15
C TRP A 97 -19.94 4.98 -7.52
N LYS A 98 -20.13 6.19 -8.08
CA LYS A 98 -21.46 6.66 -8.55
C LYS A 98 -22.06 5.73 -9.60
N SER A 99 -21.23 5.27 -10.55
CA SER A 99 -21.68 4.38 -11.63
C SER A 99 -21.97 2.96 -11.16
N THR A 100 -21.27 2.48 -10.13
CA THR A 100 -21.45 1.12 -9.61
C THR A 100 -22.57 1.03 -8.58
N ASN A 101 -22.81 2.07 -7.78
CA ASN A 101 -23.71 2.05 -6.61
C ASN A 101 -24.91 2.99 -6.76
N ALA A 102 -25.72 2.79 -7.80
CA ALA A 102 -26.86 3.68 -8.12
C ALA A 102 -27.87 3.85 -6.98
N GLN A 103 -28.12 2.80 -6.19
CA GLN A 103 -29.08 2.84 -5.07
C GLN A 103 -28.62 3.77 -3.94
N GLU A 104 -27.35 3.71 -3.57
CA GLU A 104 -26.77 4.56 -2.52
C GLU A 104 -26.71 6.02 -2.96
N VAL A 105 -26.42 6.27 -4.24
CA VAL A 105 -26.46 7.61 -4.84
C VAL A 105 -27.86 8.21 -4.76
N GLN A 106 -28.89 7.41 -5.07
CA GLN A 106 -30.28 7.87 -5.00
C GLN A 106 -30.68 8.19 -3.55
N ALA A 107 -30.36 7.29 -2.60
CA ALA A 107 -30.62 7.53 -1.19
C ALA A 107 -29.90 8.79 -0.65
N LEU A 108 -28.69 9.07 -1.12
CA LEU A 108 -27.98 10.31 -0.79
C LEU A 108 -28.72 11.56 -1.27
N ARG A 109 -29.22 11.53 -2.53
CA ARG A 109 -29.99 12.63 -3.12
C ARG A 109 -31.31 12.86 -2.39
N ASP A 110 -32.01 11.77 -2.05
CA ASP A 110 -33.28 11.83 -1.33
C ASP A 110 -33.09 12.44 0.07
N ASN A 111 -31.95 12.18 0.70
CA ASN A 111 -31.56 12.76 2.00
C ASN A 111 -30.94 14.17 1.89
N GLY A 112 -30.91 14.77 0.70
CA GLY A 112 -30.37 16.11 0.47
C GLY A 112 -28.84 16.23 0.52
N GLY A 113 -28.12 15.10 0.49
CA GLY A 113 -26.67 15.08 0.43
C GLY A 113 -26.15 15.48 -0.95
N LYS A 114 -25.08 16.29 -1.00
CA LYS A 114 -24.44 16.73 -2.24
C LYS A 114 -23.04 16.10 -2.34
N PHE A 115 -22.66 15.69 -3.56
CA PHE A 115 -21.28 15.29 -3.84
C PHE A 115 -20.37 16.52 -3.90
N PRO A 116 -19.08 16.38 -3.56
CA PRO A 116 -18.12 17.44 -3.86
C PRO A 116 -18.13 17.69 -5.37
N GLU A 117 -18.32 18.95 -5.76
CA GLU A 117 -18.15 19.39 -7.15
C GLU A 117 -16.66 19.29 -7.48
N GLY A 118 -16.35 18.48 -8.48
CA GLY A 118 -15.00 18.30 -8.97
C GLY A 118 -15.04 18.40 -10.48
N ASP A 119 -14.44 19.46 -11.00
CA ASP A 119 -14.31 19.81 -12.42
C ASP A 119 -13.35 18.85 -13.15
N ALA A 120 -13.52 17.55 -12.94
CA ALA A 120 -12.60 16.53 -13.43
C ALA A 120 -12.59 16.48 -14.96
N GLU A 121 -13.72 16.74 -15.62
CA GLU A 121 -13.82 16.79 -17.08
C GLU A 121 -13.26 18.08 -17.67
N GLU A 122 -13.41 19.24 -17.01
CA GLU A 122 -12.85 20.51 -17.48
C GLU A 122 -11.32 20.52 -17.37
N VAL A 123 -10.76 19.98 -16.28
CA VAL A 123 -9.31 19.88 -16.09
C VAL A 123 -8.69 18.85 -17.06
N GLU A 124 -9.38 17.76 -17.39
CA GLU A 124 -8.90 16.80 -18.40
C GLU A 124 -8.93 17.36 -19.83
N ALA A 125 -9.98 18.11 -20.20
CA ALA A 125 -10.08 18.74 -21.52
C ALA A 125 -9.05 19.87 -21.70
N GLU A 126 -8.87 20.71 -20.68
CA GLU A 126 -7.92 21.84 -20.72
C GLU A 126 -6.46 21.35 -20.73
N GLU A 127 -6.15 20.25 -20.04
CA GLU A 127 -4.80 19.65 -20.05
C GLU A 127 -4.45 18.95 -21.38
N LEU A 128 -5.42 18.33 -22.06
CA LEU A 128 -5.24 17.71 -23.38
C LEU A 128 -5.09 18.77 -24.49
N GLU A 129 -5.93 19.80 -24.51
CA GLU A 129 -5.79 20.92 -25.45
C GLU A 129 -4.47 21.68 -25.28
N ALA A 130 -3.98 21.82 -24.04
CA ALA A 130 -2.69 22.47 -23.78
C ALA A 130 -1.48 21.66 -24.26
N GLU A 131 -1.65 20.36 -24.54
CA GLU A 131 -0.62 19.48 -25.08
C GLU A 131 -0.60 19.50 -26.62
N GLU A 132 -1.78 19.48 -27.27
CA GLU A 132 -1.90 19.61 -28.74
C GLU A 132 -1.29 20.94 -29.23
N ARG A 133 -1.53 22.04 -28.52
CA ARG A 133 -0.93 23.37 -28.82
C ARG A 133 0.60 23.40 -28.65
N LYS A 134 1.20 22.47 -27.91
CA LYS A 134 2.67 22.41 -27.72
C LYS A 134 3.36 21.54 -28.76
N THR A 135 2.67 20.54 -29.31
CA THR A 135 3.19 19.73 -30.42
C THR A 135 3.21 20.46 -31.75
N GLU A 136 2.29 21.41 -31.97
CA GLU A 136 2.20 22.18 -33.21
C GLU A 136 3.23 23.34 -33.30
N GLY A 137 3.75 23.82 -32.16
CA GLY A 137 4.69 24.95 -32.10
C GLY A 137 6.18 24.60 -32.20
N SER A 138 6.55 23.35 -32.49
CA SER A 138 7.94 22.85 -32.50
C SER A 138 8.41 22.30 -33.85
N SER A 139 7.75 22.67 -34.97
CA SER A 139 8.22 22.41 -36.34
C SER A 139 8.77 23.67 -36.99
#